data_AF-A0A1B9A0U6-F1
#
_entry.id   AF-A0A1B9A0U6-F1
#
_cell.length_a   1.000
_cell.length_b   1.000
_cell.length_c   1.000
_cell.angle_alpha   90.00
_cell.angle_beta   90.00
_cell.angle_gamma   90.00
#
_symmetry.space_group_name_H-M   'P 1'
#
loop_
_entity.id
_entity.type
_entity.pdbx_description
1 polymer ?
#
loop_
_entity_poly.entity_id
_entity_poly.type
_entity_poly.pdbx_seq_one_letter_code
_entity_poly.pdbx_strand_id
1 'polypeptide(L)'
;MRMNKLKLIVLLGVFASYSTSCSVQNNVTKTPPVKNTPKPNNNTNPPKQPVTGTKPTPGASTDDNFRTTLPEIKREFRGAWIASVANINWPSRNDLTVDQQKAEAINMLETLKNNNFNAAIFQIRPSADALYTSNIEPWSYFLTGETGTAPYPNYDPLQFWIEEAHKRGLELHVWLNPYRAHHSNGGAVNKLSMVNKLSDIVVRLKNGMYWFDPANPKTQGHVSNVVKDIVKRYDIDAIHFDDYFYPYATYNKGADFPDNATWNAYVSSGGTLSRADWRRDNVNKFVERIYKEIHAEKNNVKFGISPFGIWKPGYPAGVVGSSQYDELYADAKLWLNKGWVDYFSPQLYWPIDSKGQAFESLLNWWQSENTMKRHLWPGLNTVEIRVSDRPTEIKNQIEISRKVLKNDAGEIHWSIAGLTKNPGMLPTLKNGPYAEKALTPKSPWIKAVPLQTPTLFATDNGSFVQTSWSTKNAADVFQWVLFTQYNGVWDTEILTLDTLSKDIPKFKDGKKLSGVAIKAIDRLGNESDYMAKKIK
;
A
#
# COMPACT_ATOMS: atom_id res chain seq x y z
N MET A 1 1.08 59.74 4.50
CA MET A 1 2.49 59.78 4.05
C MET A 1 2.92 58.33 3.80
N ARG A 2 2.82 57.74 2.58
CA ARG A 2 3.72 57.88 1.40
C ARG A 2 5.20 57.87 1.84
N MET A 3 6.14 57.09 1.29
CA MET A 3 6.22 56.28 0.07
C MET A 3 7.56 55.49 0.09
N ASN A 4 7.59 54.35 -0.62
CA ASN A 4 8.67 53.78 -1.45
C ASN A 4 10.14 53.80 -0.99
N LYS A 5 10.78 52.61 -1.07
CA LYS A 5 12.12 52.48 -1.67
C LYS A 5 12.19 51.35 -2.70
N LEU A 6 12.97 51.65 -3.72
CA LEU A 6 13.09 51.09 -5.06
C LEU A 6 14.18 50.00 -5.12
N LYS A 7 14.09 49.17 -6.17
CA LYS A 7 14.98 48.07 -6.59
C LYS A 7 16.38 48.51 -7.05
N LEU A 8 17.35 47.57 -7.01
CA LEU A 8 18.55 47.49 -7.86
C LEU A 8 18.96 46.00 -7.96
N ILE A 9 18.56 45.24 -8.98
CA ILE A 9 19.26 44.90 -10.25
C ILE A 9 20.74 44.50 -10.08
N VAL A 10 21.04 43.21 -10.30
CA VAL A 10 22.35 42.69 -10.70
C VAL A 10 22.16 41.84 -11.95
N LEU A 11 22.93 42.19 -12.98
CA LEU A 11 23.08 41.55 -14.28
C LEU A 11 23.94 40.26 -14.15
N LEU A 12 23.62 39.20 -14.89
CA LEU A 12 24.63 38.25 -15.39
C LEU A 12 24.10 37.57 -16.66
N GLY A 13 24.94 37.62 -17.71
CA GLY A 13 24.62 37.28 -19.08
C GLY A 13 24.61 35.79 -19.39
N VAL A 14 23.93 35.44 -20.49
CA VAL A 14 23.91 34.11 -21.07
C VAL A 14 24.29 34.20 -22.54
N PHE A 15 25.32 33.42 -22.89
CA PHE A 15 25.83 33.18 -24.23
C PHE A 15 24.85 32.32 -25.06
N ALA A 16 24.82 32.59 -26.36
CA ALA A 16 24.03 31.89 -27.36
C ALA A 16 24.58 30.49 -27.70
N SER A 17 23.71 29.58 -28.15
CA SER A 17 24.02 28.65 -29.23
C SER A 17 22.76 28.04 -29.87
N TYR A 18 22.77 28.04 -31.20
CA TYR A 18 21.81 27.49 -32.14
C TYR A 18 21.96 25.96 -32.29
N SER A 19 20.87 25.25 -32.63
CA SER A 19 20.86 24.07 -33.53
C SER A 19 19.40 23.62 -33.77
N THR A 20 18.82 23.96 -34.92
CA THR A 20 18.60 23.10 -36.11
C THR A 20 17.78 21.83 -35.86
N SER A 21 16.52 21.89 -36.28
CA SER A 21 15.60 20.76 -36.47
C SER A 21 15.98 19.92 -37.68
N CYS A 22 15.93 18.59 -37.53
CA CYS A 22 15.81 17.65 -38.65
C CYS A 22 14.68 16.65 -38.35
N SER A 23 13.64 16.71 -39.17
CA SER A 23 12.54 15.75 -39.27
C SER A 23 12.95 14.57 -40.15
N VAL A 24 12.60 13.34 -39.76
CA VAL A 24 12.64 12.18 -40.66
C VAL A 24 11.34 11.38 -40.54
N GLN A 25 10.60 11.35 -41.65
CA GLN A 25 9.49 10.44 -41.93
C GLN A 25 10.01 9.03 -42.21
N ASN A 26 9.27 7.99 -41.81
CA ASN A 26 9.40 6.67 -42.42
C ASN A 26 8.01 6.09 -42.73
N ASN A 27 7.76 5.93 -44.02
CA ASN A 27 6.68 5.14 -44.61
C ASN A 27 7.06 3.66 -44.59
N VAL A 28 6.13 2.76 -44.23
CA VAL A 28 6.23 1.34 -44.60
C VAL A 28 4.87 0.84 -45.09
N THR A 29 4.90 0.36 -46.33
CA THR A 29 3.82 -0.22 -47.13
C THR A 29 3.56 -1.69 -46.76
N LYS A 30 2.29 -2.12 -46.85
CA LYS A 30 1.82 -3.50 -46.67
C LYS A 30 1.92 -4.31 -47.97
N THR A 31 2.24 -5.61 -47.88
CA THR A 31 1.61 -6.68 -48.70
C THR A 31 1.90 -8.09 -48.12
N PRO A 32 1.01 -9.09 -48.30
CA PRO A 32 1.02 -10.37 -47.56
C PRO A 32 1.53 -11.58 -48.36
N PRO A 33 1.91 -12.71 -47.73
CA PRO A 33 2.16 -13.96 -48.44
C PRO A 33 1.06 -15.03 -48.27
N VAL A 34 0.91 -15.79 -49.35
CA VAL A 34 -0.06 -16.83 -49.67
C VAL A 34 0.39 -18.22 -49.17
N LYS A 35 -0.58 -19.04 -48.76
CA LYS A 35 -0.44 -20.47 -48.42
C LYS A 35 -0.12 -21.33 -49.64
N ASN A 36 0.70 -22.38 -49.50
CA ASN A 36 0.56 -23.62 -50.27
C ASN A 36 1.15 -24.84 -49.52
N THR A 37 0.30 -25.84 -49.33
CA THR A 37 0.58 -27.24 -48.93
C THR A 37 1.01 -28.08 -50.13
N PRO A 38 1.80 -29.15 -49.89
CA PRO A 38 1.56 -30.39 -50.65
C PRO A 38 1.44 -31.67 -49.78
N LYS A 39 0.66 -32.61 -50.32
CA LYS A 39 0.25 -33.93 -49.82
C LYS A 39 1.28 -35.05 -50.15
N PRO A 40 1.10 -36.29 -49.63
CA PRO A 40 2.14 -37.28 -49.39
C PRO A 40 2.28 -38.34 -50.50
N ASN A 41 3.33 -39.16 -50.43
CA ASN A 41 3.40 -40.41 -51.20
C ASN A 41 4.07 -41.54 -50.40
N ASN A 42 3.43 -42.71 -50.42
CA ASN A 42 3.89 -43.99 -49.88
C ASN A 42 4.72 -44.74 -50.94
N ASN A 43 5.73 -45.51 -50.53
CA ASN A 43 5.99 -46.86 -51.07
C ASN A 43 6.99 -47.65 -50.19
N THR A 44 6.70 -48.94 -50.06
CA THR A 44 7.24 -49.97 -49.15
C THR A 44 8.28 -50.88 -49.81
N ASN A 45 9.28 -51.39 -49.04
CA ASN A 45 9.70 -52.81 -48.96
C ASN A 45 10.92 -53.06 -47.99
N PRO A 46 11.20 -54.32 -47.54
CA PRO A 46 11.37 -54.65 -46.11
C PRO A 46 12.79 -55.17 -45.72
N PRO A 47 13.05 -55.88 -44.59
CA PRO A 47 14.03 -55.47 -43.58
C PRO A 47 15.35 -56.28 -43.56
N LYS A 48 16.46 -55.65 -43.12
CA LYS A 48 17.67 -56.35 -42.64
C LYS A 48 18.04 -55.82 -41.24
N GLN A 49 17.99 -56.70 -40.24
CA GLN A 49 18.67 -56.53 -38.94
C GLN A 49 20.04 -57.23 -38.98
N PRO A 50 20.94 -57.05 -37.99
CA PRO A 50 21.38 -55.79 -37.38
C PRO A 50 22.92 -55.76 -37.28
N VAL A 51 23.55 -54.58 -37.27
CA VAL A 51 24.91 -54.43 -36.75
C VAL A 51 24.88 -53.39 -35.65
N THR A 52 25.26 -53.86 -34.46
CA THR A 52 25.40 -53.16 -33.20
C THR A 52 26.29 -51.93 -33.33
N GLY A 53 25.67 -50.75 -33.31
CA GLY A 53 26.32 -49.48 -33.00
C GLY A 53 25.83 -49.00 -31.63
N THR A 54 26.73 -48.97 -30.66
CA THR A 54 26.52 -48.40 -29.32
C THR A 54 25.97 -46.98 -29.42
N LYS A 55 24.71 -46.82 -29.03
CA LYS A 55 24.06 -45.53 -28.83
C LYS A 55 24.73 -44.86 -27.62
N PRO A 56 25.19 -43.59 -27.71
CA PRO A 56 25.56 -42.84 -26.53
C PRO A 56 24.33 -42.74 -25.64
N THR A 57 24.41 -43.30 -24.44
CA THR A 57 23.42 -43.10 -23.40
C THR A 57 23.33 -41.59 -23.14
N PRO A 58 22.15 -40.95 -23.31
CA PRO A 58 21.94 -39.64 -22.72
C PRO A 58 22.15 -39.81 -21.23
N GLY A 59 23.19 -39.17 -20.68
CA GLY A 59 23.43 -39.17 -19.25
C GLY A 59 22.13 -38.80 -18.54
N ALA A 60 21.63 -39.73 -17.73
CA ALA A 60 20.54 -39.46 -16.83
C ALA A 60 21.02 -38.37 -15.87
N SER A 61 20.60 -37.12 -16.11
CA SER A 61 20.53 -36.10 -15.08
C SER A 61 19.60 -36.64 -14.00
N THR A 62 20.16 -37.30 -13.00
CA THR A 62 19.42 -37.65 -11.78
C THR A 62 18.94 -36.34 -11.19
N ASP A 63 17.63 -36.09 -11.27
CA ASP A 63 16.98 -34.97 -10.62
C ASP A 63 17.31 -35.04 -9.11
N ASP A 64 18.31 -34.29 -8.66
CA ASP A 64 18.72 -34.14 -7.24
C ASP A 64 17.65 -33.34 -6.44
N ASN A 65 16.40 -33.35 -6.91
CA ASN A 65 15.26 -32.72 -6.27
C ASN A 65 14.87 -33.54 -5.04
N PHE A 66 14.64 -32.86 -3.92
CA PHE A 66 14.21 -33.54 -2.68
C PHE A 66 13.09 -32.77 -1.99
N ARG A 67 12.38 -33.47 -1.10
CA ARG A 67 11.35 -32.89 -0.24
C ARG A 67 11.79 -32.96 1.21
N THR A 68 11.48 -31.90 1.95
CA THR A 68 11.75 -31.73 3.37
C THR A 68 10.78 -30.71 3.98
N THR A 69 10.80 -30.55 5.29
CA THR A 69 10.08 -29.47 5.95
C THR A 69 10.97 -28.22 5.92
N LEU A 70 10.49 -27.16 5.26
CA LEU A 70 11.15 -25.85 5.27
C LEU A 70 10.77 -25.08 6.54
N PRO A 71 11.63 -24.18 7.04
CA PRO A 71 11.28 -23.28 8.13
C PRO A 71 10.01 -22.47 7.85
N GLU A 72 9.31 -22.12 8.91
CA GLU A 72 8.21 -21.16 8.84
C GLU A 72 8.76 -19.78 8.46
N ILE A 73 8.05 -19.09 7.55
CA ILE A 73 8.42 -17.75 7.11
C ILE A 73 7.81 -16.74 8.08
N LYS A 74 8.64 -15.89 8.68
CA LYS A 74 8.17 -14.83 9.59
C LYS A 74 7.21 -13.88 8.89
N ARG A 75 6.10 -13.57 9.56
CA ARG A 75 5.04 -12.70 9.05
C ARG A 75 4.68 -11.65 10.09
N GLU A 76 4.57 -10.42 9.63
CA GLU A 76 4.16 -9.27 10.43
C GLU A 76 3.93 -8.09 9.49
N PHE A 77 2.80 -7.38 9.60
CA PHE A 77 2.61 -6.17 8.82
C PHE A 77 3.33 -4.98 9.45
N ARG A 78 4.11 -4.24 8.66
CA ARG A 78 4.95 -3.13 9.15
C ARG A 78 4.81 -1.96 8.20
N GLY A 79 3.80 -1.13 8.48
CA GLY A 79 3.43 0.02 7.66
C GLY A 79 3.85 1.36 8.26
N ALA A 80 3.97 2.38 7.41
CA ALA A 80 4.06 3.77 7.84
C ALA A 80 3.17 4.66 6.98
N TRP A 81 2.42 5.57 7.60
CA TRP A 81 1.67 6.60 6.88
C TRP A 81 2.62 7.69 6.36
N ILE A 82 2.36 8.12 5.12
CA ILE A 82 3.05 9.21 4.43
C ILE A 82 1.97 10.20 3.97
N ALA A 83 1.74 11.24 4.78
CA ALA A 83 0.74 12.26 4.54
C ALA A 83 1.20 13.33 3.55
N SER A 84 0.30 13.72 2.63
CA SER A 84 0.53 14.79 1.66
C SER A 84 -0.23 16.07 2.00
N VAL A 85 -1.34 15.95 2.74
CA VAL A 85 -2.10 17.11 3.23
C VAL A 85 -1.18 18.04 4.02
N ALA A 86 -1.26 19.33 3.72
CA ALA A 86 -0.44 20.38 4.32
C ALA A 86 1.08 20.12 4.24
N ASN A 87 1.53 19.31 3.28
CA ASN A 87 2.93 18.91 3.10
C ASN A 87 3.54 18.32 4.39
N ILE A 88 2.75 17.59 5.19
CA ILE A 88 3.18 17.03 6.49
C ILE A 88 4.38 16.07 6.32
N ASN A 89 4.36 15.23 5.28
CA ASN A 89 5.46 14.33 4.96
C ASN A 89 5.97 14.50 3.54
N TRP A 90 5.13 14.26 2.53
CA TRP A 90 5.55 14.28 1.13
C TRP A 90 4.53 14.95 0.18
N PRO A 91 4.99 15.80 -0.76
CA PRO A 91 6.34 16.36 -0.79
C PRO A 91 6.54 17.31 0.41
N SER A 92 7.78 17.52 0.84
CA SER A 92 8.09 18.35 2.01
C SER A 92 7.70 19.83 1.83
N ARG A 93 7.62 20.27 0.56
CA ARG A 93 7.11 21.56 0.12
C ARG A 93 6.36 21.40 -1.19
N ASN A 94 5.54 22.38 -1.53
CA ASN A 94 4.75 22.42 -2.76
C ASN A 94 5.43 23.19 -3.91
N ASP A 95 6.71 23.54 -3.76
CA ASP A 95 7.53 24.25 -4.77
C ASP A 95 8.71 23.40 -5.27
N LEU A 96 8.73 22.11 -4.92
CA LEU A 96 9.81 21.18 -5.30
C LEU A 96 9.78 20.88 -6.79
N THR A 97 10.97 20.77 -7.39
CA THR A 97 11.11 20.20 -8.73
C THR A 97 10.74 18.72 -8.72
N VAL A 98 10.41 18.17 -9.89
CA VAL A 98 10.09 16.74 -10.02
C VAL A 98 11.22 15.84 -9.52
N ASP A 99 12.47 16.20 -9.78
CA ASP A 99 13.62 15.41 -9.30
C ASP A 99 13.74 15.46 -7.77
N GLN A 100 13.44 16.60 -7.15
CA GLN A 100 13.40 16.71 -5.68
C GLN A 100 12.25 15.88 -5.09
N GLN A 101 11.06 15.94 -5.68
CA GLN A 101 9.92 15.13 -5.26
C GLN A 101 10.25 13.63 -5.32
N LYS A 102 10.84 13.17 -6.44
CA LYS A 102 11.28 11.78 -6.63
C LYS A 102 12.36 11.38 -5.63
N ALA A 103 13.35 12.24 -5.40
CA ALA A 103 14.42 11.98 -4.43
C ALA A 103 13.89 11.84 -3.00
N GLU A 104 12.95 12.68 -2.58
CA GLU A 104 12.31 12.56 -1.27
C GLU A 104 11.52 11.25 -1.13
N ALA A 105 10.75 10.88 -2.16
CA ALA A 105 10.00 9.64 -2.18
C ALA A 105 10.91 8.40 -2.07
N ILE A 106 11.98 8.36 -2.88
CA ILE A 106 13.00 7.30 -2.81
C ILE A 106 13.62 7.22 -1.41
N ASN A 107 13.99 8.36 -0.82
CA ASN A 107 14.61 8.39 0.50
C ASN A 107 13.68 7.82 1.59
N MET A 108 12.37 8.12 1.53
CA MET A 108 11.39 7.55 2.45
C MET A 108 11.26 6.03 2.26
N LEU A 109 11.18 5.55 1.02
CA LEU A 109 11.06 4.12 0.72
C LEU A 109 12.34 3.34 1.09
N GLU A 110 13.53 3.89 0.85
CA GLU A 110 14.80 3.31 1.32
C GLU A 110 14.87 3.27 2.84
N THR A 111 14.39 4.31 3.52
CA THR A 111 14.32 4.32 4.99
C THR A 111 13.47 3.16 5.50
N LEU A 112 12.28 2.95 4.91
CA LEU A 112 11.40 1.83 5.28
C LEU A 112 12.05 0.47 5.00
N LYS A 113 12.58 0.26 3.79
CA LYS A 113 13.27 -0.98 3.39
C LYS A 113 14.43 -1.31 4.31
N ASN A 114 15.33 -0.36 4.57
CA ASN A 114 16.54 -0.58 5.37
C ASN A 114 16.20 -0.90 6.83
N ASN A 115 15.02 -0.52 7.30
CA ASN A 115 14.52 -0.79 8.64
C ASN A 115 13.50 -1.95 8.70
N ASN A 116 13.48 -2.82 7.68
CA ASN A 116 12.64 -4.03 7.60
C ASN A 116 11.13 -3.76 7.69
N PHE A 117 10.66 -2.59 7.25
CA PHE A 117 9.24 -2.38 6.95
C PHE A 117 8.87 -3.08 5.64
N ASN A 118 7.58 -3.35 5.44
CA ASN A 118 7.07 -4.02 4.24
C ASN A 118 5.90 -3.29 3.57
N ALA A 119 5.46 -2.14 4.09
CA ALA A 119 4.42 -1.34 3.42
C ALA A 119 4.62 0.17 3.62
N ALA A 120 4.22 0.94 2.60
CA ALA A 120 4.06 2.39 2.64
C ALA A 120 2.60 2.76 2.38
N ILE A 121 2.02 3.62 3.22
CA ILE A 121 0.62 4.05 3.11
C ILE A 121 0.61 5.53 2.70
N PHE A 122 0.47 5.77 1.40
CA PHE A 122 0.73 7.06 0.80
C PHE A 122 -0.55 7.82 0.47
N GLN A 123 -0.68 9.04 0.98
CA GLN A 123 -1.85 9.89 0.74
C GLN A 123 -1.86 10.48 -0.66
N ILE A 124 -2.69 9.90 -1.54
CA ILE A 124 -2.82 10.35 -2.94
C ILE A 124 -4.00 11.29 -3.16
N ARG A 125 -4.95 11.33 -2.22
CA ARG A 125 -6.16 12.17 -2.26
C ARG A 125 -6.39 12.85 -0.90
N PRO A 126 -5.71 13.98 -0.63
CA PRO A 126 -5.80 14.66 0.67
C PRO A 126 -7.07 15.50 0.84
N SER A 127 -7.60 16.12 -0.23
CA SER A 127 -8.77 17.00 -0.16
C SER A 127 -9.49 17.16 -1.51
N ALA A 128 -10.03 16.07 -2.05
CA ALA A 128 -10.73 16.02 -3.35
C ALA A 128 -9.90 16.51 -4.53
N ASP A 129 -8.62 16.18 -4.48
CA ASP A 129 -7.58 16.51 -5.44
C ASP A 129 -6.59 15.34 -5.54
N ALA A 130 -5.83 15.28 -6.63
CA ALA A 130 -5.07 14.09 -7.02
C ALA A 130 -3.56 14.34 -7.02
N LEU A 131 -2.81 13.46 -6.36
CA LEU A 131 -1.35 13.33 -6.52
C LEU A 131 -1.00 12.28 -7.59
N TYR A 132 -1.80 12.22 -8.64
CA TYR A 132 -1.70 11.29 -9.77
C TYR A 132 -2.43 11.88 -10.98
N THR A 133 -2.17 11.35 -12.17
CA THR A 133 -2.87 11.82 -13.37
C THR A 133 -4.34 11.40 -13.30
N SER A 134 -5.24 12.36 -13.11
CA SER A 134 -6.68 12.12 -12.97
C SER A 134 -7.48 12.91 -13.99
N ASN A 135 -8.52 12.27 -14.53
CA ASN A 135 -9.56 12.92 -15.34
C ASN A 135 -10.81 13.27 -14.52
N ILE A 136 -10.84 12.92 -13.22
CA ILE A 136 -11.99 13.09 -12.33
C ILE A 136 -11.76 14.27 -11.37
N GLU A 137 -10.57 14.37 -10.79
CA GLU A 137 -10.20 15.39 -9.81
C GLU A 137 -8.99 16.21 -10.29
N PRO A 138 -8.88 17.49 -9.89
CA PRO A 138 -7.75 18.33 -10.27
C PRO A 138 -6.45 17.85 -9.61
N TRP A 139 -5.31 18.21 -10.18
CA TRP A 139 -4.01 18.09 -9.52
C TRP A 139 -4.01 18.77 -8.15
N SER A 140 -3.37 18.13 -7.17
CA SER A 140 -3.33 18.63 -5.80
C SER A 140 -2.51 19.91 -5.66
N TYR A 141 -3.04 20.84 -4.86
CA TYR A 141 -2.32 22.03 -4.41
C TYR A 141 -1.00 21.68 -3.73
N PHE A 142 -0.93 20.54 -3.02
CA PHE A 142 0.25 20.15 -2.26
C PHE A 142 1.43 19.70 -3.13
N LEU A 143 1.25 19.53 -4.44
CA LEU A 143 2.34 19.24 -5.38
C LEU A 143 3.02 20.48 -5.93
N THR A 144 2.25 21.51 -6.29
CA THR A 144 2.73 22.65 -7.11
C THR A 144 2.38 24.03 -6.56
N GLY A 145 1.63 24.08 -5.45
CA GLY A 145 1.13 25.33 -4.89
C GLY A 145 -0.08 25.92 -5.63
N GLU A 146 -0.64 25.19 -6.60
CA GLU A 146 -1.85 25.61 -7.33
C GLU A 146 -2.74 24.40 -7.68
N THR A 147 -4.01 24.47 -7.28
CA THR A 147 -4.99 23.41 -7.61
C THR A 147 -5.20 23.32 -9.12
N GLY A 148 -4.98 22.14 -9.68
CA GLY A 148 -5.15 21.86 -11.11
C GLY A 148 -3.88 22.00 -11.94
N THR A 149 -2.77 22.48 -11.35
CA THR A 149 -1.48 22.61 -12.05
C THR A 149 -0.68 21.32 -11.90
N ALA A 150 -0.37 20.67 -13.03
CA ALA A 150 0.46 19.47 -13.09
C ALA A 150 1.92 19.78 -12.72
N PRO A 151 2.67 18.82 -12.15
CA PRO A 151 4.12 18.97 -11.95
C PRO A 151 4.85 19.12 -13.30
N TYR A 152 6.01 19.80 -13.30
CA TYR A 152 6.81 20.02 -14.52
C TYR A 152 8.29 19.60 -14.31
N PRO A 153 8.88 18.81 -15.23
CA PRO A 153 8.26 18.15 -16.38
C PRO A 153 7.15 17.18 -15.96
N ASN A 154 6.12 16.98 -16.80
CA ASN A 154 4.98 16.15 -16.40
C ASN A 154 5.41 14.72 -16.04
N TYR A 155 4.92 14.23 -14.90
CA TYR A 155 5.05 12.83 -14.47
C TYR A 155 3.82 12.44 -13.63
N ASP A 156 3.55 11.14 -13.53
CA ASP A 156 2.53 10.62 -12.63
C ASP A 156 3.18 10.21 -11.30
N PRO A 157 2.94 10.93 -10.18
CA PRO A 157 3.58 10.60 -8.92
C PRO A 157 3.15 9.26 -8.36
N LEU A 158 1.87 8.88 -8.46
CA LEU A 158 1.42 7.58 -7.97
C LEU A 158 2.09 6.43 -8.72
N GLN A 159 2.19 6.51 -10.05
CA GLN A 159 2.89 5.49 -10.82
C GLN A 159 4.35 5.35 -10.36
N PHE A 160 5.04 6.48 -10.15
CA PHE A 160 6.42 6.48 -9.63
C PHE A 160 6.52 5.84 -8.23
N TRP A 161 5.61 6.19 -7.31
CA TRP A 161 5.58 5.61 -5.96
C TRP A 161 5.35 4.09 -5.98
N ILE A 162 4.47 3.60 -6.86
CA ILE A 162 4.20 2.16 -7.02
C ILE A 162 5.48 1.43 -7.46
N GLU A 163 6.09 1.89 -8.55
CA GLU A 163 7.29 1.26 -9.11
C GLU A 163 8.44 1.26 -8.10
N GLU A 164 8.68 2.39 -7.44
CA GLU A 164 9.78 2.49 -6.47
C GLU A 164 9.51 1.71 -5.18
N ALA A 165 8.26 1.58 -4.73
CA ALA A 165 7.91 0.75 -3.59
C ALA A 165 8.09 -0.75 -3.91
N HIS A 166 7.57 -1.20 -5.05
CA HIS A 166 7.64 -2.62 -5.45
C HIS A 166 9.08 -3.06 -5.74
N LYS A 167 9.92 -2.21 -6.35
CA LYS A 167 11.38 -2.46 -6.50
C LYS A 167 12.09 -2.72 -5.18
N ARG A 168 11.51 -2.26 -4.07
CA ARG A 168 12.07 -2.41 -2.71
C ARG A 168 11.39 -3.52 -1.90
N GLY A 169 10.43 -4.22 -2.51
CA GLY A 169 9.64 -5.26 -1.83
C GLY A 169 8.66 -4.69 -0.80
N LEU A 170 8.23 -3.44 -0.98
CA LEU A 170 7.22 -2.78 -0.15
C LEU A 170 5.87 -2.82 -0.86
N GLU A 171 4.79 -3.17 -0.15
CA GLU A 171 3.43 -2.89 -0.60
C GLU A 171 3.19 -1.37 -0.63
N LEU A 172 2.45 -0.88 -1.64
CA LEU A 172 1.94 0.50 -1.66
C LEU A 172 0.43 0.51 -1.46
N HIS A 173 0.00 1.00 -0.30
CA HIS A 173 -1.41 1.23 0.02
C HIS A 173 -1.72 2.70 -0.26
N VAL A 174 -2.71 2.97 -1.11
CA VAL A 174 -3.07 4.34 -1.47
C VAL A 174 -4.13 4.88 -0.53
N TRP A 175 -3.80 5.97 0.15
CA TRP A 175 -4.65 6.61 1.15
C TRP A 175 -5.45 7.76 0.53
N LEU A 176 -6.77 7.69 0.73
CA LEU A 176 -7.72 8.70 0.32
C LEU A 176 -8.51 9.19 1.54
N ASN A 177 -8.67 10.50 1.67
CA ASN A 177 -9.74 11.07 2.46
C ASN A 177 -11.01 11.08 1.60
N PRO A 178 -12.13 10.45 1.99
CA PRO A 178 -13.30 10.32 1.12
C PRO A 178 -14.11 11.62 0.95
N TYR A 179 -14.27 12.45 1.99
CA TYR A 179 -15.26 13.52 1.97
C TYR A 179 -14.70 14.94 2.11
N ARG A 180 -13.45 15.13 2.51
CA ARG A 180 -12.84 16.46 2.54
C ARG A 180 -12.76 17.00 1.11
N ALA A 181 -13.47 18.09 0.86
CA ALA A 181 -13.51 18.76 -0.45
C ALA A 181 -12.44 19.84 -0.58
N HIS A 182 -11.97 20.41 0.54
CA HIS A 182 -10.85 21.35 0.57
C HIS A 182 -10.30 21.49 2.00
N HIS A 183 -8.97 21.48 2.12
CA HIS A 183 -8.26 21.72 3.37
C HIS A 183 -7.91 23.22 3.53
N SER A 184 -7.88 23.73 4.76
CA SER A 184 -7.56 25.15 5.03
C SER A 184 -6.16 25.60 4.54
N ASN A 185 -5.25 24.63 4.38
CA ASN A 185 -3.90 24.86 3.86
C ASN A 185 -3.79 24.57 2.35
N GLY A 186 -4.91 24.34 1.66
CA GLY A 186 -4.98 24.00 0.24
C GLY A 186 -4.99 25.19 -0.72
N GLY A 187 -4.53 26.37 -0.27
CA GLY A 187 -4.55 27.61 -1.06
C GLY A 187 -5.97 28.16 -1.30
N ALA A 188 -6.11 28.98 -2.34
CA ALA A 188 -7.40 29.55 -2.72
C ALA A 188 -8.27 28.55 -3.50
N VAL A 189 -9.57 28.53 -3.21
CA VAL A 189 -10.55 27.76 -3.98
C VAL A 189 -10.74 28.41 -5.35
N ASN A 190 -10.18 27.81 -6.40
CA ASN A 190 -10.27 28.28 -7.79
C ASN A 190 -11.36 27.53 -8.58
N LYS A 191 -11.59 27.91 -9.85
CA LYS A 191 -12.62 27.28 -10.72
C LYS A 191 -12.39 25.78 -11.00
N LEU A 192 -11.17 25.27 -10.81
CA LEU A 192 -10.83 23.86 -11.05
C LEU A 192 -11.09 22.98 -9.83
N SER A 193 -11.14 23.59 -8.63
CA SER A 193 -11.43 22.91 -7.36
C SER A 193 -12.80 22.22 -7.39
N MET A 194 -12.86 21.04 -6.76
CA MET A 194 -14.12 20.30 -6.60
C MET A 194 -15.16 21.05 -5.77
N VAL A 195 -14.73 21.98 -4.90
CA VAL A 195 -15.65 22.89 -4.18
C VAL A 195 -16.53 23.67 -5.16
N ASN A 196 -15.97 24.15 -6.28
CA ASN A 196 -16.71 24.91 -7.27
C ASN A 196 -17.40 24.00 -8.31
N LYS A 197 -16.76 22.90 -8.71
CA LYS A 197 -17.32 21.96 -9.70
C LYS A 197 -18.52 21.15 -9.18
N LEU A 198 -18.58 20.93 -7.86
CA LEU A 198 -19.64 20.16 -7.18
C LEU A 198 -20.25 20.99 -6.03
N SER A 199 -20.46 22.28 -6.26
CA SER A 199 -20.92 23.23 -5.24
C SER A 199 -22.30 22.93 -4.67
N ASP A 200 -23.13 22.16 -5.37
CA ASP A 200 -24.45 21.72 -4.91
C ASP A 200 -24.40 20.65 -3.82
N ILE A 201 -23.25 20.00 -3.63
CA ILE A 201 -23.07 18.89 -2.67
C ILE A 201 -21.90 19.12 -1.70
N VAL A 202 -21.34 20.34 -1.69
CA VAL A 202 -20.23 20.74 -0.82
C VAL A 202 -20.70 21.79 0.16
N VAL A 203 -20.32 21.63 1.43
CA VAL A 203 -20.61 22.57 2.50
C VAL A 203 -19.33 23.21 3.02
N ARG A 204 -19.41 24.51 3.34
CA ARG A 204 -18.30 25.25 3.98
C ARG A 204 -18.45 25.19 5.49
N LEU A 205 -17.40 24.75 6.18
CA LEU A 205 -17.34 24.69 7.64
C LEU A 205 -16.77 25.98 8.22
N LYS A 206 -17.08 26.27 9.49
CA LYS A 206 -16.67 27.51 10.17
C LYS A 206 -15.15 27.66 10.38
N ASN A 207 -14.37 26.58 10.28
CA ASN A 207 -12.90 26.64 10.30
C ASN A 207 -12.28 26.94 8.93
N GLY A 208 -13.10 27.13 7.88
CA GLY A 208 -12.64 27.43 6.52
C GLY A 208 -12.44 26.22 5.62
N MET A 209 -12.55 24.99 6.14
CA MET A 209 -12.55 23.77 5.32
C MET A 209 -13.87 23.59 4.58
N TYR A 210 -13.85 22.76 3.54
CA TYR A 210 -15.03 22.35 2.80
C TYR A 210 -15.17 20.83 2.84
N TRP A 211 -16.41 20.37 2.90
CA TRP A 211 -16.75 18.94 3.04
C TRP A 211 -17.83 18.58 2.05
N PHE A 212 -17.68 17.45 1.37
CA PHE A 212 -18.81 16.84 0.67
C PHE A 212 -19.85 16.36 1.67
N ASP A 213 -21.13 16.49 1.35
CA ASP A 213 -22.19 15.86 2.11
C ASP A 213 -22.14 14.32 1.93
N PRO A 214 -21.80 13.54 2.97
CA PRO A 214 -21.65 12.08 2.85
C PRO A 214 -22.96 11.34 2.52
N ALA A 215 -24.11 11.96 2.84
CA ALA A 215 -25.42 11.39 2.56
C ALA A 215 -25.92 11.70 1.15
N ASN A 216 -25.22 12.56 0.40
CA ASN A 216 -25.60 12.86 -0.97
C ASN A 216 -25.16 11.73 -1.92
N PRO A 217 -26.08 11.12 -2.71
CA PRO A 217 -25.72 10.07 -3.66
C PRO A 217 -24.69 10.50 -4.71
N LYS A 218 -24.65 11.78 -5.09
CA LYS A 218 -23.62 12.30 -6.01
C LYS A 218 -22.24 12.28 -5.38
N THR A 219 -22.12 12.59 -4.09
CA THR A 219 -20.86 12.46 -3.32
C THR A 219 -20.38 11.01 -3.37
N GLN A 220 -21.25 10.08 -2.99
CA GLN A 220 -20.91 8.65 -2.95
C GLN A 220 -20.51 8.13 -4.35
N GLY A 221 -21.23 8.56 -5.39
CA GLY A 221 -20.91 8.24 -6.78
C GLY A 221 -19.57 8.80 -7.24
N HIS A 222 -19.27 10.06 -6.89
CA HIS A 222 -17.99 10.70 -7.23
C HIS A 222 -16.80 9.96 -6.60
N VAL A 223 -16.85 9.72 -5.28
CA VAL A 223 -15.75 9.03 -4.58
C VAL A 223 -15.60 7.58 -5.04
N SER A 224 -16.71 6.87 -5.29
CA SER A 224 -16.71 5.53 -5.91
C SER A 224 -16.01 5.54 -7.28
N ASN A 225 -16.29 6.53 -8.12
CA ASN A 225 -15.65 6.63 -9.44
C ASN A 225 -14.14 6.91 -9.32
N VAL A 226 -13.71 7.72 -8.35
CA VAL A 226 -12.29 7.92 -8.06
C VAL A 226 -11.62 6.61 -7.64
N VAL A 227 -12.21 5.87 -6.70
CA VAL A 227 -11.67 4.57 -6.25
C VAL A 227 -11.56 3.58 -7.42
N LYS A 228 -12.63 3.42 -8.21
CA LYS A 228 -12.62 2.50 -9.37
C LYS A 228 -11.56 2.89 -10.40
N ASP A 229 -11.41 4.17 -10.70
CA ASP A 229 -10.39 4.67 -11.63
C ASP A 229 -8.98 4.28 -11.15
N ILE A 230 -8.70 4.49 -9.87
CA ILE A 230 -7.40 4.14 -9.27
C ILE A 230 -7.16 2.63 -9.32
N VAL A 231 -8.12 1.84 -8.80
CA VAL A 231 -8.01 0.37 -8.75
C VAL A 231 -7.81 -0.17 -10.15
N LYS A 232 -8.55 0.33 -11.15
CA LYS A 232 -8.43 -0.12 -12.53
C LYS A 232 -7.06 0.16 -13.14
N ARG A 233 -6.56 1.40 -13.01
CA ARG A 233 -5.38 1.86 -13.77
C ARG A 233 -4.05 1.54 -13.12
N TYR A 234 -3.99 1.49 -11.80
CA TYR A 234 -2.72 1.36 -11.07
C TYR A 234 -2.55 -0.03 -10.46
N ASP A 235 -1.31 -0.49 -10.38
CA ASP A 235 -0.92 -1.74 -9.72
C ASP A 235 -0.67 -1.48 -8.23
N ILE A 236 -1.74 -1.19 -7.49
CA ILE A 236 -1.69 -0.89 -6.06
C ILE A 236 -1.94 -2.15 -5.23
N ASP A 237 -1.50 -2.16 -3.97
CA ASP A 237 -1.72 -3.28 -3.05
C ASP A 237 -2.99 -3.13 -2.21
N ALA A 238 -3.39 -1.89 -1.93
CA ALA A 238 -4.61 -1.59 -1.20
C ALA A 238 -5.15 -0.18 -1.43
N ILE A 239 -6.46 -0.01 -1.25
CA ILE A 239 -7.10 1.26 -0.93
C ILE A 239 -7.15 1.42 0.60
N HIS A 240 -6.83 2.61 1.10
CA HIS A 240 -6.88 2.96 2.52
C HIS A 240 -7.73 4.21 2.75
N PHE A 241 -8.73 4.13 3.61
CA PHE A 241 -9.40 5.32 4.16
C PHE A 241 -8.95 5.57 5.59
N ASP A 242 -8.85 6.84 5.95
CA ASP A 242 -8.56 7.28 7.32
C ASP A 242 -9.85 7.46 8.15
N ASP A 243 -9.80 8.31 9.17
CA ASP A 243 -10.84 8.47 10.19
C ASP A 243 -11.94 9.48 9.81
N TYR A 244 -11.81 10.17 8.68
CA TYR A 244 -12.63 11.33 8.33
C TYR A 244 -13.87 10.94 7.52
N PHE A 245 -14.98 10.70 8.21
CA PHE A 245 -16.31 10.48 7.62
C PHE A 245 -17.11 11.78 7.62
N TYR A 246 -18.01 12.00 8.59
CA TYR A 246 -18.40 13.37 8.91
C TYR A 246 -17.24 14.10 9.59
N PRO A 247 -17.15 15.44 9.48
CA PRO A 247 -16.04 16.18 10.08
C PRO A 247 -16.13 16.21 11.60
N TYR A 248 -14.99 16.37 12.27
CA TYR A 248 -14.95 16.69 13.70
C TYR A 248 -15.87 17.88 14.01
N ALA A 249 -16.64 17.81 15.10
CA ALA A 249 -17.55 18.89 15.51
C ALA A 249 -16.85 20.24 15.66
N THR A 250 -15.58 20.23 16.08
CA THR A 250 -14.73 21.43 16.22
C THR A 250 -14.52 22.16 14.89
N TYR A 251 -14.58 21.48 13.74
CA TYR A 251 -14.42 22.11 12.42
C TYR A 251 -15.57 23.04 12.09
N ASN A 252 -16.75 22.77 12.66
CA ASN A 252 -17.92 23.64 12.57
C ASN A 252 -18.20 24.40 13.88
N LYS A 253 -17.18 24.59 14.73
CA LYS A 253 -17.29 25.26 16.05
C LYS A 253 -18.44 24.70 16.91
N GLY A 254 -18.63 23.38 16.89
CA GLY A 254 -19.66 22.67 17.65
C GLY A 254 -21.08 22.74 17.04
N ALA A 255 -21.29 23.44 15.93
CA ALA A 255 -22.56 23.42 15.24
C ALA A 255 -22.74 22.13 14.42
N ASP A 256 -23.98 21.66 14.31
CA ASP A 256 -24.30 20.45 13.54
C ASP A 256 -23.90 20.57 12.06
N PHE A 257 -23.64 19.44 11.41
CA PHE A 257 -23.27 19.40 10.01
C PHE A 257 -24.41 19.91 9.11
N PRO A 258 -24.17 20.82 8.16
CA PRO A 258 -25.23 21.49 7.40
C PRO A 258 -25.79 20.65 6.23
N ASP A 259 -26.23 19.41 6.49
CA ASP A 259 -26.86 18.50 5.52
C ASP A 259 -28.41 18.58 5.52
N ASN A 260 -28.97 19.75 5.82
CA ASN A 260 -30.44 19.93 5.89
C ASN A 260 -31.14 19.59 4.56
N ALA A 261 -30.51 19.86 3.42
CA ALA A 261 -31.11 19.60 2.11
C ALA A 261 -31.33 18.10 1.85
N THR A 262 -30.30 17.28 2.06
CA THR A 262 -30.37 15.81 1.90
C THR A 262 -31.19 15.17 3.01
N TRP A 263 -31.11 15.68 4.24
CA TRP A 263 -31.96 15.24 5.35
C TRP A 263 -33.45 15.47 5.06
N ASN A 264 -33.83 16.67 4.62
CA ASN A 264 -35.22 16.99 4.33
C ASN A 264 -35.76 16.16 3.15
N ALA A 265 -34.93 15.89 2.15
CA ALA A 265 -35.29 15.00 1.05
C ALA A 265 -35.52 13.55 1.52
N TYR A 266 -34.69 13.05 2.44
CA TYR A 266 -34.87 11.74 3.06
C TYR A 266 -36.18 11.65 3.86
N VAL A 267 -36.46 12.64 4.72
CA VAL A 267 -37.71 12.67 5.50
C VAL A 267 -38.93 12.78 4.58
N SER A 268 -38.89 13.65 3.57
CA SER A 268 -40.00 13.85 2.63
C SER A 268 -40.30 12.62 1.76
N SER A 269 -39.31 11.74 1.57
CA SER A 269 -39.48 10.46 0.87
C SER A 269 -39.91 9.30 1.79
N GLY A 270 -40.27 9.60 3.04
CA GLY A 270 -40.76 8.61 4.01
C GLY A 270 -39.69 7.96 4.88
N GLY A 271 -38.51 8.58 4.97
CA GLY A 271 -37.42 8.13 5.85
C GLY A 271 -37.80 8.10 7.33
N THR A 272 -37.45 7.01 8.03
CA THR A 272 -37.86 6.76 9.42
C THR A 272 -36.71 6.74 10.42
N LEU A 273 -35.46 6.72 9.95
CA LEU A 273 -34.29 6.73 10.83
C LEU A 273 -34.15 8.08 11.54
N SER A 274 -33.59 8.06 12.75
CA SER A 274 -33.09 9.29 13.36
C SER A 274 -32.03 9.91 12.45
N ARG A 275 -31.82 11.23 12.50
CA ARG A 275 -30.79 11.87 11.66
C ARG A 275 -29.41 11.28 11.89
N ALA A 276 -29.06 10.94 13.13
CA ALA A 276 -27.79 10.30 13.45
C ALA A 276 -27.67 8.89 12.84
N ASP A 277 -28.72 8.07 12.92
CA ASP A 277 -28.74 6.73 12.32
C ASP A 277 -28.74 6.79 10.80
N TRP A 278 -29.45 7.77 10.22
CA TRP A 278 -29.43 8.03 8.78
C TRP A 278 -28.04 8.43 8.30
N ARG A 279 -27.31 9.30 9.01
CA ARG A 279 -25.92 9.65 8.69
C ARG A 279 -25.03 8.40 8.71
N ARG A 280 -25.12 7.58 9.77
CA ARG A 280 -24.39 6.31 9.88
C ARG A 280 -24.74 5.35 8.76
N ASP A 281 -26.02 5.15 8.46
CA ASP A 281 -26.50 4.25 7.41
C ASP A 281 -25.97 4.64 6.01
N ASN A 282 -25.91 5.93 5.69
CA ASN A 282 -25.30 6.40 4.45
C ASN A 282 -23.80 6.06 4.36
N VAL A 283 -23.05 6.26 5.43
CA VAL A 283 -21.62 5.91 5.48
C VAL A 283 -21.45 4.39 5.41
N ASN A 284 -22.27 3.62 6.12
CA ASN A 284 -22.24 2.15 6.12
C ASN A 284 -22.44 1.57 4.72
N LYS A 285 -23.49 2.04 4.02
CA LYS A 285 -23.77 1.65 2.63
C LYS A 285 -22.64 2.01 1.69
N PHE A 286 -22.01 3.18 1.89
CA PHE A 286 -20.87 3.59 1.10
C PHE A 286 -19.65 2.69 1.34
N VAL A 287 -19.30 2.39 2.59
CA VAL A 287 -18.17 1.50 2.95
C VAL A 287 -18.38 0.10 2.37
N GLU A 288 -19.56 -0.50 2.55
CA GLU A 288 -19.89 -1.81 1.97
C GLU A 288 -19.78 -1.79 0.44
N ARG A 289 -20.28 -0.72 -0.19
CA ARG A 289 -20.22 -0.56 -1.65
C ARG A 289 -18.78 -0.47 -2.15
N ILE A 290 -17.93 0.34 -1.52
CA ILE A 290 -16.52 0.49 -1.90
C ILE A 290 -15.79 -0.85 -1.80
N TYR A 291 -15.97 -1.58 -0.70
CA TYR A 291 -15.42 -2.93 -0.53
C TYR A 291 -15.79 -3.84 -1.71
N LYS A 292 -17.09 -3.92 -2.04
CA LYS A 292 -17.59 -4.76 -3.14
C LYS A 292 -17.05 -4.32 -4.50
N GLU A 293 -17.00 -3.01 -4.76
CA GLU A 293 -16.51 -2.46 -6.04
C GLU A 293 -15.01 -2.71 -6.23
N ILE A 294 -14.18 -2.59 -5.18
CA ILE A 294 -12.75 -2.90 -5.24
C ILE A 294 -12.54 -4.36 -5.65
N HIS A 295 -13.17 -5.30 -4.94
CA HIS A 295 -12.98 -6.72 -5.21
C HIS A 295 -13.59 -7.19 -6.54
N ALA A 296 -14.63 -6.50 -7.03
CA ALA A 296 -15.19 -6.75 -8.36
C ALA A 296 -14.23 -6.30 -9.47
N GLU A 297 -13.47 -5.22 -9.27
CA GLU A 297 -12.50 -4.71 -10.25
C GLU A 297 -11.16 -5.47 -10.18
N LYS A 298 -10.56 -5.58 -8.99
CA LYS A 298 -9.31 -6.31 -8.75
C LYS A 298 -9.33 -6.98 -7.38
N ASN A 299 -9.62 -8.28 -7.35
CA ASN A 299 -9.85 -9.01 -6.10
C ASN A 299 -8.64 -9.06 -5.15
N ASN A 300 -7.41 -8.92 -5.66
CA ASN A 300 -6.19 -8.92 -4.86
C ASN A 300 -5.85 -7.56 -4.23
N VAL A 301 -6.55 -6.48 -4.60
CA VAL A 301 -6.40 -5.16 -3.97
C VAL A 301 -7.18 -5.16 -2.67
N LYS A 302 -6.49 -4.94 -1.55
CA LYS A 302 -7.11 -4.92 -0.22
C LYS A 302 -7.86 -3.61 0.00
N PHE A 303 -8.89 -3.62 0.84
CA PHE A 303 -9.51 -2.40 1.35
C PHE A 303 -9.31 -2.28 2.86
N GLY A 304 -8.71 -1.18 3.31
CA GLY A 304 -8.50 -0.91 4.72
C GLY A 304 -9.06 0.42 5.20
N ILE A 305 -9.39 0.46 6.48
CA ILE A 305 -9.88 1.67 7.16
C ILE A 305 -9.11 1.87 8.47
N SER A 306 -8.69 3.10 8.72
CA SER A 306 -8.06 3.56 9.98
C SER A 306 -9.04 4.44 10.76
N PRO A 307 -9.94 3.85 11.57
CA PRO A 307 -10.88 4.60 12.39
C PRO A 307 -10.22 5.14 13.67
N PHE A 308 -10.98 5.86 14.50
CA PHE A 308 -10.50 6.17 15.85
C PHE A 308 -10.21 4.89 16.62
N GLY A 309 -9.26 4.98 17.57
CA GLY A 309 -9.05 3.92 18.53
C GLY A 309 -10.25 3.66 19.45
N ILE A 310 -11.15 4.64 19.58
CA ILE A 310 -12.38 4.55 20.40
C ILE A 310 -13.60 4.63 19.47
N TRP A 311 -14.36 3.53 19.38
CA TRP A 311 -15.65 3.54 18.69
C TRP A 311 -16.65 4.44 19.43
N LYS A 312 -16.82 4.18 20.74
CA LYS A 312 -17.66 4.97 21.64
C LYS A 312 -17.15 4.84 23.09
N PRO A 313 -17.18 5.91 23.90
CA PRO A 313 -16.91 5.83 25.34
C PRO A 313 -17.74 4.75 26.02
N GLY A 314 -17.12 4.05 26.98
CA GLY A 314 -17.69 2.88 27.64
C GLY A 314 -17.47 1.56 26.90
N TYR A 315 -16.80 1.56 25.73
CA TYR A 315 -16.46 0.35 24.98
C TYR A 315 -14.96 0.30 24.68
N PRO A 316 -14.21 -0.58 25.37
CA PRO A 316 -14.60 -1.40 26.52
C PRO A 316 -14.95 -0.56 27.77
N ALA A 317 -15.54 -1.18 28.78
CA ALA A 317 -15.96 -0.50 30.01
C ALA A 317 -14.82 0.32 30.64
N GLY A 318 -15.12 1.54 31.08
CA GLY A 318 -14.14 2.47 31.66
C GLY A 318 -13.37 3.32 30.64
N VAL A 319 -13.51 3.07 29.33
CA VAL A 319 -12.90 3.91 28.29
C VAL A 319 -13.62 5.25 28.17
N VAL A 320 -12.85 6.33 28.04
CA VAL A 320 -13.35 7.71 27.86
C VAL A 320 -12.67 8.36 26.65
N GLY A 321 -13.28 9.39 26.06
CA GLY A 321 -12.74 10.10 24.90
C GLY A 321 -13.84 10.54 23.94
N SER A 322 -13.46 10.98 22.75
CA SER A 322 -14.43 11.31 21.69
C SER A 322 -15.10 10.06 21.14
N SER A 323 -16.38 10.18 20.79
CA SER A 323 -17.12 9.08 20.15
C SER A 323 -17.09 9.24 18.64
N GLN A 324 -16.40 8.34 17.94
CA GLN A 324 -16.46 8.32 16.48
C GLN A 324 -17.88 7.96 15.99
N TYR A 325 -18.58 7.08 16.70
CA TYR A 325 -19.95 6.67 16.39
C TYR A 325 -20.97 7.80 16.50
N ASP A 326 -20.88 8.62 17.55
CA ASP A 326 -21.85 9.70 17.82
C ASP A 326 -21.46 11.02 17.14
N GLU A 327 -20.17 11.33 16.99
CA GLU A 327 -19.70 12.64 16.49
C GLU A 327 -19.41 12.63 14.98
N LEU A 328 -18.74 11.58 14.48
CA LEU A 328 -18.34 11.45 13.07
C LEU A 328 -19.27 10.54 12.27
N TYR A 329 -20.31 10.00 12.92
CA TYR A 329 -21.31 9.10 12.34
C TYR A 329 -20.69 7.92 11.59
N ALA A 330 -19.59 7.40 12.13
CA ALA A 330 -18.86 6.28 11.57
C ALA A 330 -19.04 5.05 12.47
N ASP A 331 -19.83 4.09 11.98
CA ASP A 331 -20.05 2.82 12.69
C ASP A 331 -18.93 1.81 12.37
N ALA A 332 -17.73 2.19 12.79
CA ALA A 332 -16.49 1.44 12.58
C ALA A 332 -16.58 -0.02 13.06
N LYS A 333 -17.29 -0.24 14.18
CA LYS A 333 -17.58 -1.58 14.72
C LYS A 333 -18.36 -2.44 13.72
N LEU A 334 -19.44 -1.90 13.14
CA LEU A 334 -20.24 -2.63 12.16
C LEU A 334 -19.41 -3.06 10.95
N TRP A 335 -18.56 -2.18 10.42
CA TRP A 335 -17.74 -2.50 9.23
C TRP A 335 -16.78 -3.65 9.49
N LEU A 336 -16.15 -3.67 10.66
CA LEU A 336 -15.29 -4.77 11.10
C LEU A 336 -16.09 -6.07 11.33
N ASN A 337 -17.21 -5.98 12.07
CA ASN A 337 -18.08 -7.14 12.34
C ASN A 337 -18.61 -7.78 11.04
N LYS A 338 -18.89 -6.97 10.00
CA LYS A 338 -19.38 -7.45 8.70
C LYS A 338 -18.28 -7.83 7.73
N GLY A 339 -17.02 -7.51 8.04
CA GLY A 339 -15.87 -7.77 7.17
C GLY A 339 -15.90 -6.96 5.88
N TRP A 340 -16.45 -5.74 5.92
CA TRP A 340 -16.46 -4.76 4.81
C TRP A 340 -15.12 -4.02 4.65
N VAL A 341 -14.06 -4.72 5.03
CA VAL A 341 -12.64 -4.34 4.97
C VAL A 341 -11.85 -5.65 4.93
N ASP A 342 -10.64 -5.60 4.41
CA ASP A 342 -9.63 -6.66 4.54
C ASP A 342 -8.68 -6.40 5.70
N TYR A 343 -8.43 -5.14 6.03
CA TYR A 343 -7.69 -4.79 7.23
C TYR A 343 -8.29 -3.59 7.95
N PHE A 344 -8.03 -3.53 9.25
CA PHE A 344 -8.56 -2.51 10.13
C PHE A 344 -7.46 -1.96 11.01
N SER A 345 -7.40 -0.64 11.14
CA SER A 345 -6.26 0.03 11.76
C SER A 345 -6.69 1.06 12.78
N PRO A 346 -7.30 0.64 13.91
CA PRO A 346 -7.74 1.58 14.93
C PRO A 346 -6.56 2.42 15.43
N GLN A 347 -6.76 3.73 15.49
CA GLN A 347 -5.75 4.69 15.92
C GLN A 347 -5.54 4.63 17.44
N LEU A 348 -4.72 3.69 17.91
CA LEU A 348 -4.41 3.47 19.33
C LEU A 348 -3.26 4.38 19.78
N TYR A 349 -3.51 5.69 19.78
CA TYR A 349 -2.48 6.73 19.90
C TYR A 349 -2.11 7.13 21.33
N TRP A 350 -2.47 6.31 22.31
CA TRP A 350 -2.24 6.58 23.73
C TRP A 350 -1.17 5.65 24.31
N PRO A 351 -0.51 6.05 25.41
CA PRO A 351 0.40 5.17 26.13
C PRO A 351 -0.30 3.90 26.63
N ILE A 352 0.49 2.83 26.83
CA ILE A 352 0.03 1.55 27.40
C ILE A 352 -0.71 1.79 28.71
N ASP A 353 -0.14 2.62 29.58
CA ASP A 353 -0.68 2.92 30.91
C ASP A 353 -1.71 4.08 30.92
N SER A 354 -2.23 4.49 29.76
CA SER A 354 -3.19 5.60 29.70
C SER A 354 -4.46 5.30 30.50
N LYS A 355 -4.82 6.21 31.41
CA LYS A 355 -6.05 6.13 32.19
C LYS A 355 -7.27 6.38 31.30
N GLY A 356 -7.95 5.29 30.93
CA GLY A 356 -9.18 5.33 30.12
C GLY A 356 -8.96 5.15 28.61
N GLN A 357 -7.71 4.99 28.15
CA GLN A 357 -7.39 4.62 26.76
C GLN A 357 -6.21 3.64 26.69
N ALA A 358 -6.11 2.74 27.66
CA ALA A 358 -5.00 1.78 27.74
C ALA A 358 -4.91 0.95 26.45
N PHE A 359 -3.70 0.91 25.87
CA PHE A 359 -3.44 0.31 24.55
C PHE A 359 -3.93 -1.15 24.45
N GLU A 360 -3.52 -2.00 25.40
CA GLU A 360 -3.88 -3.43 25.41
C GLU A 360 -5.39 -3.64 25.55
N SER A 361 -6.08 -2.79 26.34
CA SER A 361 -7.53 -2.90 26.53
C SER A 361 -8.30 -2.59 25.25
N LEU A 362 -7.93 -1.50 24.56
CA LEU A 362 -8.53 -1.13 23.28
C LEU A 362 -8.23 -2.16 22.19
N LEU A 363 -6.99 -2.66 22.11
CA LEU A 363 -6.63 -3.68 21.12
C LEU A 363 -7.41 -4.99 21.33
N ASN A 364 -7.51 -5.47 22.57
CA ASN A 364 -8.32 -6.66 22.88
C ASN A 364 -9.79 -6.47 22.55
N TRP A 365 -10.34 -5.27 22.80
CA TRP A 365 -11.72 -4.97 22.44
C TRP A 365 -11.93 -5.01 20.93
N TRP A 366 -11.09 -4.33 20.13
CA TRP A 366 -11.19 -4.41 18.67
C TRP A 366 -11.00 -5.84 18.14
N GLN A 367 -10.09 -6.61 18.73
CA GLN A 367 -9.92 -8.02 18.36
C GLN A 367 -11.18 -8.84 18.67
N SER A 368 -11.88 -8.56 19.78
CA SER A 368 -13.15 -9.22 20.11
C SER A 368 -14.28 -8.89 19.14
N GLU A 369 -14.21 -7.72 18.49
CA GLU A 369 -15.16 -7.28 17.47
C GLU A 369 -14.80 -7.77 16.05
N ASN A 370 -13.65 -8.42 15.87
CA ASN A 370 -13.18 -8.93 14.59
C ASN A 370 -13.81 -10.30 14.24
N THR A 371 -15.13 -10.35 14.10
CA THR A 371 -15.90 -11.58 13.89
C THR A 371 -15.62 -12.27 12.55
N MET A 372 -15.12 -11.51 11.55
CA MET A 372 -14.76 -12.02 10.22
C MET A 372 -13.26 -12.31 10.07
N LYS A 373 -12.48 -12.20 11.15
CA LYS A 373 -11.03 -12.47 11.19
C LYS A 373 -10.27 -11.73 10.08
N ARG A 374 -10.59 -10.45 9.90
CA ARG A 374 -9.83 -9.53 9.06
C ARG A 374 -8.50 -9.20 9.71
N HIS A 375 -7.59 -8.61 8.95
CA HIS A 375 -6.35 -8.11 9.55
C HIS A 375 -6.66 -6.98 10.53
N LEU A 376 -6.03 -6.99 11.70
CA LEU A 376 -6.15 -5.92 12.70
C LEU A 376 -4.75 -5.37 12.96
N TRP A 377 -4.42 -4.22 12.38
CA TRP A 377 -3.09 -3.61 12.44
C TRP A 377 -3.19 -2.22 13.08
N PRO A 378 -3.12 -2.11 14.42
CA PRO A 378 -3.35 -0.84 15.11
C PRO A 378 -2.39 0.26 14.64
N GLY A 379 -2.90 1.48 14.58
CA GLY A 379 -2.09 2.67 14.37
C GLY A 379 -1.35 3.06 15.65
N LEU A 380 -0.03 3.23 15.57
CA LEU A 380 0.82 3.69 16.66
C LEU A 380 1.24 5.14 16.43
N ASN A 381 1.10 6.00 17.44
CA ASN A 381 1.52 7.41 17.33
C ASN A 381 3.01 7.56 17.65
N THR A 382 3.88 7.43 16.65
CA THR A 382 5.33 7.60 16.84
C THR A 382 5.78 9.06 16.88
N VAL A 383 4.93 10.01 16.46
CA VAL A 383 5.28 11.43 16.41
C VAL A 383 5.10 12.10 17.78
N GLU A 384 3.93 11.96 18.39
CA GLU A 384 3.50 12.82 19.49
C GLU A 384 3.00 12.09 20.74
N ILE A 385 3.17 10.77 20.81
CA ILE A 385 2.80 10.02 22.02
C ILE A 385 3.47 10.62 23.26
N ARG A 386 2.66 10.84 24.30
CA ARG A 386 3.03 11.62 25.49
C ARG A 386 3.64 10.71 26.56
N VAL A 387 4.90 10.34 26.33
CA VAL A 387 5.75 9.57 27.26
C VAL A 387 7.17 10.15 27.25
N SER A 388 7.96 9.85 28.28
CA SER A 388 9.36 10.28 28.36
C SER A 388 10.26 9.55 27.36
N ASP A 389 10.05 8.24 27.17
CA ASP A 389 10.81 7.40 26.24
C ASP A 389 9.87 6.81 25.18
N ARG A 390 9.71 7.55 24.06
CA ARG A 390 8.84 7.13 22.95
C ARG A 390 9.32 5.83 22.28
N PRO A 391 10.62 5.66 21.93
CA PRO A 391 11.07 4.41 21.32
C PRO A 391 10.77 3.16 22.16
N THR A 392 11.01 3.20 23.47
CA THR A 392 10.71 2.06 24.35
C THR A 392 9.21 1.81 24.47
N GLU A 393 8.39 2.85 24.58
CA GLU A 393 6.93 2.75 24.58
C GLU A 393 6.41 2.06 23.31
N ILE A 394 6.83 2.53 22.13
CA ILE A 394 6.40 1.97 20.83
C ILE A 394 6.86 0.51 20.69
N LYS A 395 8.09 0.19 21.09
CA LYS A 395 8.56 -1.20 21.14
C LYS A 395 7.64 -2.06 22.00
N ASN A 396 7.27 -1.61 23.18
CA ASN A 396 6.41 -2.38 24.08
C ASN A 396 4.98 -2.52 23.52
N GLN A 397 4.45 -1.51 22.82
CA GLN A 397 3.16 -1.61 22.12
C GLN A 397 3.19 -2.69 21.04
N ILE A 398 4.29 -2.79 20.26
CA ILE A 398 4.48 -3.86 19.27
C ILE A 398 4.50 -5.24 19.93
N GLU A 399 5.22 -5.39 21.06
CA GLU A 399 5.23 -6.67 21.79
C GLU A 399 3.85 -7.06 22.33
N ILE A 400 3.04 -6.09 22.77
CA ILE A 400 1.64 -6.33 23.14
C ILE A 400 0.82 -6.75 21.91
N SER A 401 0.97 -6.04 20.78
CA SER A 401 0.28 -6.39 19.52
C SER A 401 0.57 -7.83 19.11
N ARG A 402 1.84 -8.25 19.15
CA ARG A 402 2.24 -9.64 18.87
C ARG A 402 1.62 -10.66 19.81
N LYS A 403 1.54 -10.35 21.10
CA LYS A 403 0.89 -11.23 22.09
C LYS A 403 -0.61 -11.39 21.82
N VAL A 404 -1.30 -10.30 21.48
CA VAL A 404 -2.75 -10.30 21.25
C VAL A 404 -3.11 -10.93 19.89
N LEU A 405 -2.37 -10.57 18.83
CA LEU A 405 -2.70 -10.89 17.44
C LEU A 405 -1.97 -12.14 16.90
N LYS A 406 -0.89 -12.57 17.56
CA LYS A 406 -0.10 -13.76 17.22
C LYS A 406 0.40 -13.71 15.76
N ASN A 407 0.06 -14.71 14.96
CA ASN A 407 0.56 -14.87 13.59
C ASN A 407 0.00 -13.82 12.59
N ASP A 408 -1.05 -13.09 12.99
CA ASP A 408 -1.67 -12.03 12.19
C ASP A 408 -1.22 -10.62 12.63
N ALA A 409 -0.21 -10.54 13.50
CA ALA A 409 0.28 -9.28 14.05
C ALA A 409 0.80 -8.31 12.99
N GLY A 410 0.75 -7.03 13.35
CA GLY A 410 1.32 -5.95 12.58
C GLY A 410 0.79 -4.60 13.03
N GLU A 411 1.44 -3.54 12.60
CA GLU A 411 1.16 -2.18 13.05
C GLU A 411 1.40 -1.16 11.93
N ILE A 412 0.84 0.04 12.13
CA ILE A 412 1.07 1.18 11.24
C ILE A 412 1.56 2.35 12.05
N HIS A 413 2.72 2.88 11.68
CA HIS A 413 3.33 4.00 12.36
C HIS A 413 2.76 5.32 11.82
N TRP A 414 2.04 6.07 12.65
CA TRP A 414 1.68 7.46 12.41
C TRP A 414 2.80 8.34 12.96
N SER A 415 3.67 8.90 12.11
CA SER A 415 3.82 8.75 10.66
C SER A 415 5.29 8.46 10.33
N ILE A 416 5.68 8.45 9.05
CA ILE A 416 7.10 8.41 8.65
C ILE A 416 7.96 9.48 9.36
N ALA A 417 7.36 10.61 9.75
CA ALA A 417 8.04 11.65 10.53
C ALA A 417 8.44 11.18 11.93
N GLY A 418 7.63 10.37 12.62
CA GLY A 418 7.96 9.88 13.96
C GLY A 418 9.12 8.87 13.94
N LEU A 419 9.23 8.12 12.84
CA LEU A 419 10.35 7.23 12.58
C LEU A 419 11.66 7.98 12.31
N THR A 420 11.59 9.08 11.55
CA THR A 420 12.78 9.79 11.03
C THR A 420 13.25 10.95 11.90
N LYS A 421 12.33 11.68 12.56
CA LYS A 421 12.67 12.85 13.39
C LYS A 421 13.08 12.48 14.81
N ASN A 422 12.77 11.26 15.27
CA ASN A 422 13.27 10.72 16.53
C ASN A 422 14.48 9.80 16.26
N PRO A 423 15.72 10.21 16.60
CA PRO A 423 16.92 9.44 16.27
C PRO A 423 16.98 8.06 16.96
N GLY A 424 16.26 7.87 18.07
CA GLY A 424 16.21 6.58 18.78
C GLY A 424 15.16 5.61 18.23
N MET A 425 14.21 6.07 17.41
CA MET A 425 13.06 5.24 17.00
C MET A 425 13.48 4.08 16.08
N LEU A 426 14.08 4.39 14.92
CA LEU A 426 14.51 3.37 13.97
C LEU A 426 15.55 2.39 14.54
N PRO A 427 16.61 2.82 15.25
CA PRO A 427 17.53 1.88 15.90
C PRO A 427 16.84 0.95 16.90
N THR A 428 15.90 1.46 17.70
CA THR A 428 15.15 0.65 18.67
C THR A 428 14.32 -0.44 17.98
N LEU A 429 13.63 -0.06 16.89
CA LEU A 429 12.83 -1.01 16.11
C LEU A 429 13.72 -2.02 15.39
N LYS A 430 14.75 -1.55 14.66
CA LYS A 430 15.64 -2.38 13.85
C LYS A 430 16.51 -3.33 14.67
N ASN A 431 16.89 -2.97 15.89
CA ASN A 431 17.65 -3.86 16.79
C ASN A 431 16.75 -4.68 17.72
N GLY A 432 15.44 -4.44 17.70
CA GLY A 432 14.46 -5.12 18.54
C GLY A 432 13.41 -5.82 17.67
N PRO A 433 12.14 -5.35 17.69
CA PRO A 433 11.04 -6.09 17.07
C PRO A 433 11.24 -6.31 15.57
N TYR A 434 11.87 -5.39 14.85
CA TYR A 434 12.06 -5.47 13.40
C TYR A 434 13.48 -5.93 13.01
N ALA A 435 14.17 -6.71 13.86
CA ALA A 435 15.51 -7.23 13.58
C ALA A 435 15.59 -8.06 12.28
N GLU A 436 14.58 -8.86 12.02
CA GLU A 436 14.51 -9.70 10.82
C GLU A 436 13.41 -9.21 9.88
N LYS A 437 13.59 -9.45 8.57
CA LYS A 437 12.55 -9.21 7.58
C LYS A 437 11.34 -10.12 7.84
N ALA A 438 10.16 -9.66 7.50
CA ALA A 438 8.92 -10.42 7.57
C ALA A 438 8.07 -10.17 6.32
N LEU A 439 7.35 -11.19 5.88
CA LEU A 439 6.30 -11.04 4.87
C LEU A 439 5.04 -10.43 5.51
N THR A 440 4.16 -9.85 4.69
CA THR A 440 2.79 -9.53 5.14
C THR A 440 2.06 -10.80 5.59
N PRO A 441 1.23 -10.75 6.65
CA PRO A 441 0.33 -11.85 7.01
C PRO A 441 -0.60 -12.25 5.85
N LYS A 442 -0.96 -13.52 5.76
CA LYS A 442 -1.82 -14.04 4.68
C LYS A 442 -3.23 -13.46 4.76
N SER A 443 -3.87 -13.20 3.63
CA SER A 443 -5.29 -12.80 3.57
C SER A 443 -6.18 -13.97 3.09
N PRO A 444 -6.41 -15.02 3.90
CA PRO A 444 -7.02 -16.28 3.43
C PRO A 444 -8.50 -16.15 3.02
N TRP A 445 -9.18 -15.07 3.38
CA TRP A 445 -10.56 -14.82 2.95
C TRP A 445 -10.67 -14.26 1.53
N ILE A 446 -9.58 -13.75 0.96
CA ILE A 446 -9.54 -13.28 -0.43
C ILE A 446 -9.16 -14.48 -1.30
N LYS A 447 -10.06 -14.85 -2.22
CA LYS A 447 -9.80 -15.93 -3.17
C LYS A 447 -8.74 -15.50 -4.19
N ALA A 448 -7.71 -16.32 -4.37
CA ALA A 448 -6.68 -16.13 -5.38
C ALA A 448 -6.39 -17.43 -6.13
N VAL A 449 -5.83 -17.27 -7.33
CA VAL A 449 -5.30 -18.40 -8.10
C VAL A 449 -4.04 -18.91 -7.40
N PRO A 450 -3.92 -20.22 -7.12
CA PRO A 450 -2.71 -20.77 -6.52
C PRO A 450 -1.47 -20.47 -7.36
N LEU A 451 -0.39 -20.04 -6.71
CA LEU A 451 0.89 -19.79 -7.38
C LEU A 451 1.49 -21.09 -7.92
N GLN A 452 2.10 -20.98 -9.10
CA GLN A 452 2.86 -22.08 -9.68
C GLN A 452 4.16 -22.33 -8.92
N THR A 453 4.55 -23.59 -8.82
CA THR A 453 5.85 -23.99 -8.29
C THR A 453 6.96 -23.41 -9.17
N PRO A 454 7.91 -22.63 -8.60
CA PRO A 454 9.05 -22.13 -9.35
C PRO A 454 9.99 -23.25 -9.80
N THR A 455 10.73 -23.00 -10.87
CA THR A 455 11.86 -23.85 -11.27
C THR A 455 13.13 -23.31 -10.65
N LEU A 456 13.98 -24.18 -10.12
CA LEU A 456 15.25 -23.85 -9.48
C LEU A 456 16.41 -24.48 -10.25
N PHE A 457 17.41 -23.66 -10.59
CA PHE A 457 18.67 -24.05 -11.20
C PHE A 457 19.79 -23.80 -10.20
N ALA A 458 20.77 -24.70 -10.16
CA ALA A 458 21.92 -24.60 -9.28
C ALA A 458 23.13 -25.19 -10.01
N THR A 459 24.21 -24.41 -10.10
CA THR A 459 25.47 -24.79 -10.74
C THR A 459 26.61 -24.52 -9.77
N ASP A 460 27.46 -25.52 -9.58
CA ASP A 460 28.66 -25.40 -8.76
C ASP A 460 29.76 -24.64 -9.52
N ASN A 461 30.22 -23.51 -8.96
CA ASN A 461 31.30 -22.67 -9.51
C ASN A 461 32.55 -22.65 -8.60
N GLY A 462 32.77 -23.72 -7.83
CA GLY A 462 33.94 -23.87 -6.97
C GLY A 462 33.70 -23.34 -5.55
N SER A 463 33.81 -22.03 -5.32
CA SER A 463 33.65 -21.42 -3.98
C SER A 463 32.19 -21.06 -3.63
N PHE A 464 31.33 -20.95 -4.65
CA PHE A 464 29.90 -20.68 -4.51
C PHE A 464 29.09 -21.61 -5.42
N VAL A 465 27.81 -21.76 -5.07
CA VAL A 465 26.79 -22.33 -5.96
C VAL A 465 26.00 -21.18 -6.54
N GLN A 466 26.09 -21.02 -7.86
CA GLN A 466 25.26 -20.07 -8.57
C GLN A 466 23.86 -20.66 -8.71
N THR A 467 22.88 -19.97 -8.14
CA THR A 467 21.47 -20.38 -8.21
C THR A 467 20.66 -19.38 -9.00
N SER A 468 19.66 -19.86 -9.72
CA SER A 468 18.68 -19.02 -10.40
C SER A 468 17.31 -19.69 -10.41
N TRP A 469 16.26 -18.89 -10.52
CA TRP A 469 14.90 -19.39 -10.52
C TRP A 469 14.01 -18.65 -11.51
N SER A 470 12.94 -19.31 -11.91
CA SER A 470 11.93 -18.75 -12.81
C SER A 470 10.54 -19.34 -12.54
N THR A 471 9.51 -18.64 -12.99
CA THR A 471 8.13 -19.11 -13.02
C THR A 471 7.52 -18.80 -14.39
N LYS A 472 6.49 -19.53 -14.80
CA LYS A 472 5.81 -19.24 -16.07
C LYS A 472 4.92 -17.99 -15.99
N ASN A 473 4.42 -17.65 -14.80
CA ASN A 473 3.60 -16.46 -14.60
C ASN A 473 4.20 -15.53 -13.54
N ALA A 474 5.16 -14.71 -13.94
CA ALA A 474 5.84 -13.79 -13.02
C ALA A 474 4.91 -12.65 -12.53
N ALA A 475 3.84 -12.33 -13.25
CA ALA A 475 2.89 -11.29 -12.89
C ALA A 475 2.10 -11.61 -11.61
N ASP A 476 1.98 -12.89 -11.24
CA ASP A 476 1.31 -13.31 -10.00
C ASP A 476 2.26 -13.26 -8.79
N VAL A 477 3.57 -13.13 -9.02
CA VAL A 477 4.59 -13.17 -7.98
C VAL A 477 4.95 -11.76 -7.55
N PHE A 478 4.93 -11.53 -6.24
CA PHE A 478 5.36 -10.27 -5.63
C PHE A 478 6.77 -10.38 -5.03
N GLN A 479 7.08 -11.52 -4.40
CA GLN A 479 8.37 -11.77 -3.74
C GLN A 479 8.79 -13.22 -3.86
N TRP A 480 10.08 -13.47 -3.60
CA TRP A 480 10.63 -14.82 -3.49
C TRP A 480 11.10 -15.08 -2.06
N VAL A 481 11.05 -16.33 -1.64
CA VAL A 481 11.69 -16.76 -0.39
C VAL A 481 12.69 -17.87 -0.70
N LEU A 482 13.97 -17.53 -0.53
CA LEU A 482 15.10 -18.41 -0.70
C LEU A 482 15.44 -19.06 0.64
N PHE A 483 15.54 -20.39 0.62
CA PHE A 483 15.97 -21.19 1.75
C PHE A 483 17.34 -21.80 1.42
N THR A 484 18.29 -21.69 2.34
CA THR A 484 19.62 -22.30 2.20
C THR A 484 19.92 -23.17 3.41
N GLN A 485 20.44 -24.37 3.18
CA GLN A 485 20.72 -25.33 4.24
C GLN A 485 22.22 -25.55 4.40
N TYR A 486 22.79 -25.21 5.54
CA TYR A 486 24.19 -25.47 5.87
C TYR A 486 24.31 -26.52 6.96
N ASN A 487 24.88 -27.69 6.65
CA ASN A 487 24.97 -28.86 7.55
C ASN A 487 23.64 -29.15 8.28
N GLY A 488 22.52 -29.15 7.56
CA GLY A 488 21.20 -29.43 8.14
C GLY A 488 20.45 -28.21 8.70
N VAL A 489 21.12 -27.08 8.96
CA VAL A 489 20.50 -25.86 9.49
C VAL A 489 20.02 -24.96 8.36
N TRP A 490 18.75 -24.56 8.40
CA TRP A 490 18.16 -23.69 7.38
C TRP A 490 18.25 -22.21 7.74
N ASP A 491 18.64 -21.41 6.76
CA ASP A 491 18.50 -19.96 6.73
C ASP A 491 17.43 -19.57 5.70
N THR A 492 16.69 -18.49 5.99
CA THR A 492 15.61 -17.98 5.13
C THR A 492 15.89 -16.54 4.75
N GLU A 493 15.65 -16.21 3.48
CA GLU A 493 15.83 -14.86 2.95
C GLU A 493 14.65 -14.46 2.06
N ILE A 494 14.08 -13.28 2.34
CA ILE A 494 13.03 -12.65 1.54
C ILE A 494 13.67 -11.74 0.50
N LEU A 495 13.36 -12.01 -0.77
CA LEU A 495 13.92 -11.36 -1.95
C LEU A 495 12.81 -10.65 -2.74
N THR A 496 13.20 -9.58 -3.45
CA THR A 496 12.32 -8.82 -4.35
C THR A 496 12.09 -9.58 -5.66
N LEU A 497 11.01 -9.24 -6.37
CA LEU A 497 10.60 -9.89 -7.61
C LEU A 497 11.72 -9.96 -8.67
N ASP A 498 12.51 -8.90 -8.80
CA ASP A 498 13.59 -8.74 -9.78
C ASP A 498 14.85 -9.55 -9.43
N THR A 499 14.97 -10.06 -8.20
CA THR A 499 16.03 -10.99 -7.84
C THR A 499 15.68 -12.38 -8.35
N LEU A 500 16.30 -12.78 -9.47
CA LEU A 500 16.09 -14.09 -10.12
C LEU A 500 17.30 -15.03 -10.02
N SER A 501 18.38 -14.58 -9.40
CA SER A 501 19.58 -15.37 -9.17
C SER A 501 20.33 -14.92 -7.92
N LYS A 502 21.12 -15.83 -7.37
CA LYS A 502 22.01 -15.56 -6.25
C LYS A 502 23.20 -16.51 -6.22
N ASP A 503 24.38 -15.96 -5.97
CA ASP A 503 25.56 -16.74 -5.64
C ASP A 503 25.54 -17.06 -4.14
N ILE A 504 25.48 -18.36 -3.83
CA ILE A 504 25.37 -18.86 -2.47
C ILE A 504 26.74 -19.45 -2.06
N PRO A 505 27.40 -18.93 -1.01
CA PRO A 505 28.67 -19.48 -0.56
C PRO A 505 28.56 -20.97 -0.24
N LYS A 506 29.56 -21.77 -0.61
CA LYS A 506 29.56 -23.19 -0.21
C LYS A 506 29.79 -23.39 1.28
N PHE A 507 30.39 -22.40 1.94
CA PHE A 507 30.66 -22.43 3.36
C PHE A 507 30.19 -21.15 4.02
N LYS A 508 29.50 -21.29 5.15
CA LYS A 508 29.08 -20.20 6.02
C LYS A 508 29.31 -20.63 7.46
N ASP A 509 30.07 -19.86 8.22
CA ASP A 509 30.39 -20.13 9.62
C ASP A 509 30.92 -21.58 9.85
N GLY A 510 31.78 -22.05 8.95
CA GLY A 510 32.36 -23.40 8.99
C GLY A 510 31.42 -24.55 8.58
N LYS A 511 30.16 -24.26 8.22
CA LYS A 511 29.17 -25.26 7.77
C LYS A 511 29.11 -25.29 6.25
N LYS A 512 28.96 -26.49 5.65
CA LYS A 512 28.88 -26.68 4.20
C LYS A 512 27.44 -26.58 3.70
N LEU A 513 27.22 -25.90 2.58
CA LEU A 513 25.94 -25.84 1.89
C LEU A 513 25.54 -27.25 1.43
N SER A 514 24.34 -27.66 1.79
CA SER A 514 23.79 -29.01 1.59
C SER A 514 22.47 -29.01 0.82
N GLY A 515 21.77 -27.87 0.78
CA GLY A 515 20.53 -27.74 0.03
C GLY A 515 20.12 -26.30 -0.19
N VAL A 516 19.34 -26.09 -1.25
CA VAL A 516 18.71 -24.80 -1.60
C VAL A 516 17.26 -25.05 -1.97
N ALA A 517 16.33 -24.20 -1.54
CA ALA A 517 14.94 -24.24 -1.96
C ALA A 517 14.40 -22.83 -2.24
N ILE A 518 13.35 -22.74 -3.07
CA ILE A 518 12.76 -21.47 -3.46
C ILE A 518 11.22 -21.56 -3.47
N LYS A 519 10.56 -20.52 -2.95
CA LYS A 519 9.10 -20.31 -3.02
C LYS A 519 8.78 -18.97 -3.68
N ALA A 520 7.67 -18.92 -4.41
CA ALA A 520 7.04 -17.68 -4.84
C ALA A 520 6.01 -17.23 -3.80
N ILE A 521 5.85 -15.91 -3.64
CA ILE A 521 4.87 -15.27 -2.77
C ILE A 521 4.03 -14.29 -3.59
N ASP A 522 2.70 -14.29 -3.43
CA ASP A 522 1.80 -13.34 -4.10
C ASP A 522 1.51 -12.10 -3.24
N ARG A 523 0.75 -11.14 -3.79
CA ARG A 523 0.34 -9.89 -3.10
C ARG A 523 -0.57 -10.11 -1.87
N LEU A 524 -1.09 -11.32 -1.67
CA LEU A 524 -1.93 -11.70 -0.53
C LEU A 524 -1.17 -12.53 0.50
N GLY A 525 0.15 -12.69 0.30
CA GLY A 525 1.04 -13.46 1.16
C GLY A 525 0.93 -14.98 0.95
N ASN A 526 0.15 -15.47 -0.02
CA ASN A 526 0.08 -16.89 -0.33
C ASN A 526 1.42 -17.39 -0.84
N GLU A 527 1.70 -18.66 -0.55
CA GLU A 527 2.95 -19.30 -0.93
C GLU A 527 2.67 -20.31 -2.05
N SER A 528 3.55 -20.37 -3.04
CA SER A 528 3.58 -21.53 -3.93
C SER A 528 4.04 -22.78 -3.19
N ASP A 529 3.85 -23.94 -3.81
CA ASP A 529 4.71 -25.08 -3.50
C ASP A 529 6.18 -24.74 -3.89
N TYR A 530 7.15 -25.51 -3.39
CA TYR A 530 8.58 -25.19 -3.55
C TYR A 530 9.32 -26.20 -4.42
N MET A 531 10.45 -25.76 -4.98
CA MET A 531 11.48 -26.64 -5.53
C MET A 531 12.73 -26.58 -4.65
N ALA A 532 13.35 -27.72 -4.39
CA ALA A 532 14.58 -27.82 -3.61
C ALA A 532 15.59 -28.75 -4.28
N LYS A 533 16.88 -28.38 -4.22
CA LYS A 533 18.01 -29.15 -4.77
C LYS A 533 19.04 -29.43 -3.69
N LYS A 534 19.55 -30.66 -3.65
CA LYS A 534 20.73 -31.00 -2.84
C LYS A 534 21.98 -30.43 -3.48
N ILE A 535 22.89 -29.92 -2.66
CA ILE A 535 24.21 -29.45 -3.08
C ILE A 535 25.25 -30.48 -2.62
N LYS A 536 26.10 -30.94 -3.55
CA LYS A 536 27.08 -32.01 -3.31
C LYS A 536 28.42 -31.48 -2.81
#